data_AF-A0A452XFG0-F1
#
_entry.id   AF-A0A452XFG0-F1
#
_cell.length_a   1.000
_cell.length_b   1.000
_cell.length_c   1.000
_cell.angle_alpha   90.00
_cell.angle_beta   90.00
_cell.angle_gamma   90.00
#
_symmetry.space_group_name_H-M   'P 1'
#
loop_
_entity.id
_entity.type
_entity.pdbx_description
1 polymer ?
#
loop_
_entity_poly.entity_id
_entity_poly.type
_entity_poly.pdbx_seq_one_letter_code
_entity_poly.pdbx_strand_id
1 'polypeptide(L)'
;MEAAGVSLVLIGPGTVEQAKAFSDQTKFKGEVYADPDYSSYKALEFANGLFSTFTPSAGLKIIQLYREGYRQDWELSFEKNTRTKGGWYQGGLLVAGPGIDNISYIHKDKEAGDDPEMEDVLRACCS
;
A
#
# COMPACT_ATOMS: atom_id res chain seq x y z
N MET A 1 19.60 1.07 -0.71
CA MET A 1 18.87 2.34 -0.45
C MET A 1 19.64 3.20 0.54
N GLU A 2 19.81 2.80 1.82
CA GLU A 2 20.58 3.60 2.80
C GLU A 2 22.02 3.90 2.35
N ALA A 3 22.75 2.91 1.84
CA ALA A 3 24.09 3.10 1.27
C ALA A 3 24.13 4.01 0.03
N ALA A 4 22.99 4.21 -0.64
CA ALA A 4 22.83 5.11 -1.78
C ALA A 4 22.33 6.51 -1.36
N GLY A 5 22.24 6.78 -0.05
CA GLY A 5 21.71 8.05 0.47
C GLY A 5 20.19 8.21 0.35
N VAL A 6 19.45 7.11 0.14
CA VAL A 6 18.00 7.14 -0.06
C VAL A 6 17.29 6.68 1.20
N SER A 7 16.37 7.53 1.69
CA SER A 7 15.47 7.21 2.80
C SER A 7 14.27 6.39 2.32
N LEU A 8 13.95 5.32 3.06
CA LEU A 8 12.71 4.58 2.87
C LEU A 8 11.65 5.11 3.84
N VAL A 9 10.52 5.54 3.28
CA VAL A 9 9.40 6.12 4.02
C VAL A 9 8.15 5.31 3.76
N LEU A 10 7.36 5.05 4.80
CA LEU A 10 6.05 4.43 4.71
C LEU A 10 4.97 5.48 5.02
N ILE A 11 3.94 5.54 4.19
CA ILE A 11 2.75 6.37 4.43
C ILE A 11 1.57 5.42 4.44
N GLY A 12 0.88 5.34 5.57
CA GLY A 12 -0.26 4.42 5.76
C GLY A 12 -1.56 5.18 6.00
N PRO A 13 -2.71 4.65 5.52
CA PRO A 13 -4.00 5.19 5.89
C PRO A 13 -4.28 4.79 7.33
N GLY A 14 -4.48 5.77 8.22
CA GLY A 14 -4.66 5.50 9.63
C GLY A 14 -4.29 6.67 10.52
N THR A 15 -4.43 6.48 11.83
CA THR A 15 -4.07 7.50 12.82
C THR A 15 -2.59 7.44 13.17
N VAL A 16 -2.09 8.52 13.79
CA VAL A 16 -0.72 8.58 14.29
C VAL A 16 -0.43 7.48 15.31
N GLU A 17 -1.40 7.11 16.14
CA GLU A 17 -1.28 6.02 17.11
C GLU A 17 -1.10 4.67 16.42
N GLN A 18 -1.80 4.43 15.30
CA GLN A 18 -1.64 3.20 14.52
C GLN A 18 -0.26 3.15 13.84
N ALA A 19 0.22 4.27 13.29
CA ALA A 19 1.57 4.36 12.72
C ALA A 19 2.67 4.13 13.78
N LYS A 20 2.51 4.69 14.99
CA LYS A 20 3.41 4.44 16.12
C LYS A 20 3.39 2.96 16.53
N ALA A 21 2.20 2.39 16.70
CA ALA A 21 2.05 0.98 17.05
C ALA A 21 2.69 0.07 15.99
N PHE A 22 2.54 0.39 14.70
CA PHE A 22 3.21 -0.34 13.61
C PHE A 22 4.73 -0.26 13.73
N SER A 23 5.29 0.94 13.92
CA SER A 23 6.74 1.12 14.10
C SER A 23 7.26 0.36 15.32
N ASP A 24 6.56 0.45 16.45
CA ASP A 24 6.92 -0.23 17.69
C ASP A 24 6.86 -1.76 17.58
N GLN A 25 5.90 -2.31 16.84
CA GLN A 25 5.73 -3.75 16.68
C GLN A 25 6.69 -4.34 15.65
N THR A 26 6.84 -3.68 14.50
CA THR A 26 7.67 -4.16 13.39
C THR A 26 9.14 -3.84 13.54
N LYS A 27 9.48 -2.87 14.41
CA LYS A 27 10.83 -2.29 14.55
C LYS A 27 11.37 -1.76 13.22
N PHE A 28 10.47 -1.26 12.36
CA PHE A 28 10.84 -0.65 11.10
C PHE A 28 11.77 0.55 11.36
N LYS A 29 12.87 0.62 10.60
CA LYS A 29 13.93 1.60 10.83
C LYS A 29 13.75 2.91 10.05
N GLY A 30 12.82 2.95 9.10
CA GLY A 30 12.50 4.14 8.33
C GLY A 30 11.43 4.99 8.97
N GLU A 31 11.06 6.07 8.30
CA GLU A 31 10.00 6.96 8.74
C GLU A 31 8.63 6.37 8.41
N VAL A 32 7.68 6.51 9.34
CA VAL A 32 6.30 6.06 9.18
C VAL A 32 5.37 7.25 9.41
N TYR A 33 4.61 7.60 8.38
CA TYR A 33 3.63 8.69 8.40
C TYR A 33 2.21 8.13 8.36
N ALA A 34 1.32 8.83 9.06
CA ALA A 34 -0.10 8.56 9.07
C ALA A 34 -0.81 9.56 8.15
N ASP A 35 -1.63 9.06 7.22
CA ASP A 35 -2.49 9.87 6.36
C ASP A 35 -3.97 9.57 6.65
N PRO A 36 -4.53 10.12 7.74
CA PRO A 36 -5.89 9.81 8.19
C PRO A 36 -6.97 10.25 7.18
N ASP A 37 -6.69 11.27 6.38
CA ASP A 37 -7.64 11.87 5.42
C ASP A 37 -7.46 11.35 3.99
N TYR A 38 -6.55 10.40 3.77
CA TYR A 38 -6.20 9.85 2.45
C TYR A 38 -5.73 10.93 1.46
N SER A 39 -5.15 12.02 1.98
CA SER A 39 -4.74 13.18 1.19
C SER A 39 -3.66 12.81 0.18
N SER A 40 -2.68 12.00 0.58
CA SER A 40 -1.61 11.51 -0.27
C SER A 40 -2.14 10.53 -1.32
N TYR A 41 -3.01 9.61 -0.92
CA TYR A 41 -3.64 8.63 -1.80
C TYR A 41 -4.47 9.29 -2.90
N LYS A 42 -5.22 10.34 -2.55
CA LYS A 42 -6.02 11.12 -3.52
C LYS A 42 -5.12 11.95 -4.44
N ALA A 43 -4.09 12.60 -3.90
CA ALA A 43 -3.15 13.40 -4.69
C ALA A 43 -2.37 12.55 -5.71
N LEU A 44 -2.04 11.30 -5.34
CA LEU A 44 -1.39 10.33 -6.21
C LEU A 44 -2.38 9.52 -7.06
N GLU A 45 -3.68 9.77 -6.93
CA GLU A 45 -4.76 9.08 -7.65
C GLU A 45 -4.63 7.55 -7.58
N PHE A 46 -4.33 7.01 -6.39
CA PHE A 46 -4.27 5.56 -6.22
C PHE A 46 -5.64 4.91 -6.43
N ALA A 47 -5.63 3.71 -7.01
CA ALA A 47 -6.85 2.99 -7.29
C ALA A 47 -7.60 2.73 -5.98
N ASN A 48 -8.92 2.90 -6.01
CA ASN A 48 -9.75 2.65 -4.85
C ASN A 48 -11.07 2.00 -5.29
N GLY A 49 -11.53 1.02 -4.50
CA GLY A 49 -12.82 0.38 -4.71
C GLY A 49 -12.81 -1.15 -4.69
N LEU A 50 -14.02 -1.69 -4.62
CA LEU A 50 -14.25 -3.14 -4.53
C LEU A 50 -13.74 -3.90 -5.76
N PHE A 51 -13.79 -3.30 -6.96
CA PHE A 51 -13.38 -3.95 -8.21
C PHE A 51 -11.87 -3.97 -8.45
N SER A 52 -11.11 -2.99 -7.93
CA SER A 52 -9.63 -3.04 -7.96
C SER A 52 -9.09 -3.98 -6.89
N THR A 53 -9.80 -4.15 -5.77
CA THR A 53 -9.39 -5.04 -4.67
C THR A 53 -9.82 -6.51 -4.91
N PHE A 54 -10.93 -6.73 -5.62
CA PHE A 54 -11.49 -8.04 -5.95
C PHE A 54 -11.66 -8.18 -7.45
N THR A 55 -10.57 -8.43 -8.17
CA THR A 55 -10.62 -8.84 -9.57
C THR A 55 -11.24 -10.24 -9.72
N PRO A 56 -11.73 -10.63 -10.91
CA PRO A 56 -12.28 -11.98 -11.13
C PRO A 56 -11.31 -13.11 -10.71
N SER A 57 -10.01 -12.86 -10.88
CA SER A 57 -8.90 -13.71 -10.45
C SER A 57 -8.86 -13.87 -8.92
N ALA A 58 -9.00 -12.77 -8.17
CA ALA A 58 -9.07 -12.79 -6.72
C ALA A 58 -10.35 -13.49 -6.22
N GLY A 59 -11.48 -13.32 -6.90
CA GLY A 59 -12.73 -14.04 -6.62
C GLY A 59 -12.60 -15.56 -6.76
N LEU A 60 -11.95 -16.04 -7.82
CA LEU A 60 -11.63 -17.46 -7.99
C LEU A 60 -10.71 -17.99 -6.88
N LYS A 61 -9.72 -17.20 -6.49
CA LYS A 61 -8.77 -17.55 -5.42
C LYS A 61 -9.45 -17.62 -4.05
N ILE A 62 -10.42 -16.75 -3.78
CA ILE A 62 -11.27 -16.80 -2.57
C ILE A 62 -12.11 -18.07 -2.54
N ILE A 63 -12.74 -18.44 -3.67
CA ILE A 63 -13.51 -19.70 -3.76
C ILE A 63 -12.60 -20.91 -3.55
N GLN A 64 -11.39 -20.88 -4.11
CA GLN A 64 -10.40 -21.93 -3.95
C GLN A 64 -9.92 -22.05 -2.48
N LEU A 65 -9.56 -20.94 -1.84
CA LEU A 65 -9.15 -20.91 -0.44
C LEU A 65 -10.27 -21.35 0.52
N TYR A 66 -11.53 -21.00 0.20
CA TYR A 66 -12.69 -21.47 0.95
C TYR A 66 -12.88 -22.99 0.84
N ARG A 67 -12.63 -23.58 -0.34
CA ARG A 67 -12.64 -25.04 -0.55
C ARG A 67 -11.46 -25.73 0.14
N GLU A 68 -10.32 -25.07 0.22
CA GLU A 68 -9.10 -25.55 0.90
C GLU A 68 -9.15 -25.36 2.42
N GLY A 69 -10.24 -24.80 2.96
CA GLY A 69 -10.50 -24.72 4.40
C GLY A 69 -9.92 -23.49 5.09
N TYR A 70 -9.29 -22.57 4.36
CA TYR A 70 -8.91 -21.27 4.89
C TYR A 70 -10.18 -20.41 5.02
N ARG A 71 -10.70 -20.31 6.24
CA ARG A 71 -11.83 -19.46 6.62
C ARG A 71 -11.31 -18.23 7.36
N GLN A 72 -10.72 -17.28 6.65
CA GLN A 72 -10.63 -15.93 7.20
C GLN A 72 -12.05 -15.35 7.29
N ASP A 73 -12.29 -14.45 8.24
CA ASP A 73 -13.62 -13.89 8.45
C ASP A 73 -13.86 -12.78 7.41
N TRP A 74 -14.09 -13.17 6.15
CA TRP A 74 -14.27 -12.22 5.03
C TRP A 74 -15.48 -11.30 5.21
N GLU A 75 -16.41 -11.65 6.11
CA GLU A 75 -17.52 -10.78 6.50
C GLU A 75 -17.01 -9.43 7.01
N LEU A 76 -15.92 -9.41 7.81
CA LEU A 76 -15.24 -8.20 8.25
C LEU A 76 -14.74 -7.35 7.08
N SER A 77 -14.21 -7.94 6.00
CA SER A 77 -13.77 -7.19 4.81
C SER A 77 -14.92 -6.51 4.07
N PHE A 78 -16.14 -7.00 4.24
CA PHE A 78 -17.36 -6.41 3.68
C PHE A 78 -18.14 -5.54 4.67
N GLU A 79 -17.80 -5.55 5.95
CA GLU A 79 -18.40 -4.66 6.94
C GLU A 79 -18.14 -3.20 6.60
N LYS A 80 -19.19 -2.39 6.70
CA LYS A 80 -19.15 -0.95 6.38
C LYS A 80 -18.00 -0.22 7.09
N ASN A 81 -17.66 -0.64 8.32
CA ASN A 81 -16.55 -0.09 9.11
C ASN A 81 -15.15 -0.36 8.51
N THR A 82 -14.95 -1.52 7.88
CA THR A 82 -13.67 -1.88 7.23
C THR A 82 -13.55 -1.21 5.87
N ARG A 83 -14.69 -1.04 5.18
CA ARG A 83 -14.80 -0.27 3.92
C ARG A 83 -14.47 1.21 4.12
N THR A 84 -14.96 1.82 5.20
CA THR A 84 -14.74 3.24 5.50
C THR A 84 -13.39 3.55 6.14
N LYS A 85 -12.68 2.55 6.67
CA LYS A 85 -11.33 2.68 7.26
C LYS A 85 -10.18 2.40 6.30
N GLY A 86 -10.44 2.41 4.98
CA GLY A 86 -9.37 2.38 3.98
C GLY A 86 -9.04 1.01 3.40
N GLY A 87 -9.79 -0.04 3.76
CA GLY A 87 -9.51 -1.42 3.30
C GLY A 87 -9.61 -1.65 1.79
N TRP A 88 -9.97 -0.63 1.01
CA TRP A 88 -10.16 -0.69 -0.45
C TRP A 88 -9.31 0.31 -1.24
N TYR A 89 -8.38 1.01 -0.59
CA TYR A 89 -7.37 1.79 -1.30
C TYR A 89 -6.22 0.86 -1.67
N GLN A 90 -5.89 0.83 -2.96
CA GLN A 90 -4.63 0.28 -3.42
C GLN A 90 -3.50 1.25 -3.09
N GLY A 91 -2.32 0.68 -2.87
CA GLY A 91 -1.12 1.43 -2.56
C GLY A 91 -0.35 1.79 -3.81
N GLY A 92 0.95 1.94 -3.60
CA GLY A 92 1.91 2.17 -4.65
C GLY A 92 3.29 2.44 -4.09
N LEU A 93 4.24 2.55 -4.99
CA LEU A 93 5.60 2.94 -4.69
C LEU A 93 5.96 4.13 -5.57
N LEU A 94 6.54 5.16 -4.96
CA LEU A 94 7.12 6.28 -5.70
C LEU A 94 8.57 6.47 -5.29
N VAL A 95 9.37 6.91 -6.25
CA VAL A 95 10.74 7.38 -6.01
C VAL A 95 10.73 8.88 -6.20
N ALA A 96 10.89 9.61 -5.10
CA ALA A 96 11.08 11.04 -5.11
C ALA A 96 12.56 11.34 -5.36
N GLY A 97 12.85 12.12 -6.39
CA GLY A 97 14.17 12.64 -6.66
C GLY A 97 14.50 13.84 -5.76
N PRO A 98 15.70 14.41 -5.86
CA PRO A 98 16.07 15.62 -5.14
C PRO A 98 15.11 16.77 -5.46
N GLY A 99 14.74 17.55 -4.43
CA GLY A 99 13.78 18.66 -4.56
C GLY A 99 12.40 18.31 -4.04
N ILE A 100 11.39 19.10 -4.43
CA ILE A 100 9.99 18.95 -3.97
C ILE A 100 9.03 18.56 -5.09
N ASP A 101 9.49 18.61 -6.33
CA ASP A 101 8.70 18.52 -7.57
C ASP A 101 9.19 17.41 -8.50
N ASN A 102 10.18 16.61 -8.07
CA ASN A 102 10.78 15.57 -8.88
C ASN A 102 10.34 14.18 -8.41
N ILE A 103 9.58 13.48 -9.25
CA ILE A 103 9.24 12.07 -9.08
C ILE A 103 9.89 11.32 -10.24
N SER A 104 10.92 10.52 -9.97
CA SER A 104 11.64 9.76 -10.99
C SER A 104 10.94 8.44 -11.35
N TYR A 105 10.07 7.94 -10.47
CA TYR A 105 9.28 6.74 -10.70
C TYR A 105 8.00 6.75 -9.87
N ILE A 106 6.92 6.22 -10.45
CA ILE A 106 5.69 5.92 -9.73
C ILE A 106 5.08 4.64 -10.27
N HIS A 107 4.79 3.73 -9.34
CA HIS A 107 3.94 2.57 -9.55
C HIS A 107 2.70 2.74 -8.70
N LYS A 108 1.54 2.62 -9.33
CA LYS A 108 0.23 2.67 -8.66
C LYS A 108 -0.35 1.26 -8.77
N ASP A 109 -0.54 0.60 -7.64
CA ASP A 109 -1.03 -0.77 -7.64
C ASP A 109 -2.44 -0.80 -8.25
N LYS A 110 -2.66 -1.64 -9.26
CA LYS A 110 -3.98 -1.79 -9.88
C LYS A 110 -4.88 -2.70 -9.06
N GLU A 111 -4.28 -3.69 -8.41
CA GLU A 111 -4.93 -4.67 -7.56
C GLU A 111 -4.00 -5.13 -6.43
N ALA A 112 -4.57 -5.82 -5.44
CA ALA A 112 -3.80 -6.32 -4.32
C ALA A 112 -2.76 -7.34 -4.80
N GLY A 113 -1.48 -7.05 -4.55
CA GLY A 113 -0.34 -7.86 -4.99
C GLY A 113 0.19 -7.52 -6.39
N ASP A 114 -0.26 -6.41 -7.00
CA ASP A 114 0.38 -5.79 -8.16
C ASP A 114 1.64 -5.03 -7.71
N ASP A 115 2.69 -5.77 -7.32
CA ASP A 115 3.94 -5.19 -6.84
C ASP A 115 4.81 -4.68 -8.02
N PRO A 116 5.57 -3.58 -7.86
CA PRO A 116 6.48 -3.11 -8.88
C PRO A 116 7.69 -4.04 -9.07
N GLU A 117 8.24 -4.07 -10.29
CA GLU A 117 9.52 -4.71 -10.56
C GLU A 117 10.66 -3.97 -9.84
N MET A 118 11.29 -4.62 -8.86
CA MET A 118 12.29 -3.98 -8.00
C MET A 118 13.53 -3.51 -8.75
N GLU A 119 13.87 -4.10 -9.89
CA GLU A 119 14.96 -3.63 -10.75
C GLU A 119 14.68 -2.24 -11.31
N ASP A 120 13.44 -1.95 -11.72
CA ASP A 120 13.05 -0.65 -12.24
C ASP A 120 13.05 0.41 -11.13
N VAL A 121 12.58 0.04 -9.93
CA VAL A 121 12.62 0.89 -8.73
C VAL A 121 14.06 1.26 -8.39
N LEU A 122 14.96 0.28 -8.30
CA LEU A 122 16.36 0.50 -7.96
C LEU A 122 17.08 1.31 -9.04
N ARG A 123 16.76 1.11 -10.31
CA ARG A 123 17.27 1.94 -11.41
C ARG A 123 16.82 3.39 -11.25
N ALA A 124 15.54 3.65 -11.03
CA ALA A 124 15.05 5.02 -10.85
C ALA A 124 15.57 5.72 -9.58
N CYS A 125 15.95 4.94 -8.57
CA CYS A 125 16.36 5.40 -7.25
C CYS A 125 17.87 5.64 -7.11
N CYS A 126 18.69 4.77 -7.70
CA CYS A 126 20.13 4.70 -7.42
C CYS A 126 21.00 4.75 -8.70
N SER A 127 20.47 5.30 -9.81
CA SER A 127 21.25 5.57 -11.03
C SER A 127 22.30 6.66 -10.82
#